data_AF-A0A523I647-F1
#
_entry.id   AF-A0A523I647-F1
#
_cell.length_a   1.000
_cell.length_b   1.000
_cell.length_c   1.000
_cell.angle_alpha   90.00
_cell.angle_beta   90.00
_cell.angle_gamma   90.00
#
_symmetry.space_group_name_H-M   'P 1'
#
loop_
_entity.id
_entity.type
_entity.pdbx_description
1 polymer ?
#
loop_
_entity_poly.entity_id
_entity_poly.type
_entity_poly.pdbx_seq_one_letter_code
_entity_poly.pdbx_strand_id
1 'polypeptide(L)'
;MSQEEPRSKQKNVSDIAKEVGLLIPVFITSSVWDNWITPDQKSIEKGENEKTRASIVINKFIFFMRVHRQTSKSNLIYFPVTLKKDGKEEDVQLMSHLGPLEEGDNRYCITIMTPEEYEFETVQ
;
A
#
# COMPACT_ATOMS: atom_id res chain seq x y z
N MET A 1 -17.95 -0.57 -25.14
CA MET A 1 -17.88 -1.69 -24.19
C MET A 1 -17.14 -1.19 -22.97
N SER A 2 -17.86 -0.72 -21.96
CA SER A 2 -17.28 -0.30 -20.70
C SER A 2 -16.76 -1.56 -20.01
N GLN A 3 -15.44 -1.68 -19.87
CA GLN A 3 -14.87 -2.70 -18.98
C GLN A 3 -15.18 -2.24 -17.56
N GLU A 4 -16.12 -2.91 -16.89
CA GLU A 4 -16.21 -2.84 -15.44
C GLU A 4 -14.91 -3.45 -14.89
N GLU A 5 -13.98 -2.60 -14.49
CA GLU A 5 -12.83 -3.04 -13.70
C GLU A 5 -13.36 -3.65 -12.39
N PRO A 6 -12.87 -4.84 -11.99
CA PRO A 6 -13.38 -5.49 -10.79
C PRO A 6 -13.05 -4.65 -9.55
N ARG A 7 -14.09 -4.38 -8.74
CA ARG A 7 -14.04 -3.83 -7.37
C ARG A 7 -12.74 -4.19 -6.65
N SER A 8 -11.99 -3.17 -6.22
CA SER A 8 -10.93 -3.15 -5.19
C SER A 8 -10.38 -4.51 -4.76
N LYS A 9 -9.68 -5.24 -5.64
CA LYS A 9 -8.88 -6.37 -5.18
C LYS A 9 -7.77 -5.82 -4.29
N GLN A 10 -7.65 -6.33 -3.07
CA GLN A 10 -6.57 -5.97 -2.16
C GLN A 10 -5.71 -7.20 -1.90
N LYS A 11 -4.40 -7.01 -1.79
CA LYS A 11 -3.44 -8.05 -1.43
C LYS A 11 -3.13 -7.99 0.05
N ASN A 12 -3.41 -9.09 0.75
CA ASN A 12 -3.03 -9.25 2.15
C ASN A 12 -1.51 -9.40 2.25
N VAL A 13 -0.86 -8.46 2.94
CA VAL A 13 0.59 -8.45 3.18
C VAL A 13 0.91 -8.54 4.68
N SER A 14 -0.05 -9.03 5.48
CA SER A 14 0.08 -9.09 6.94
C SER A 14 1.28 -9.90 7.40
N ASP A 15 1.68 -10.94 6.67
CA ASP A 15 2.86 -11.73 7.06
C ASP A 15 4.16 -10.96 6.89
N ILE A 16 4.28 -10.15 5.83
CA ILE A 16 5.41 -9.23 5.63
C ILE A 16 5.40 -8.15 6.70
N ALA A 17 4.23 -7.62 7.04
CA ALA A 17 4.08 -6.61 8.08
C ALA A 17 4.46 -7.13 9.48
N LYS A 18 4.12 -8.38 9.80
CA LYS A 18 4.50 -9.03 11.07
C LYS A 18 6.02 -9.16 11.21
N GLU A 19 6.76 -9.43 10.13
CA GLU A 19 8.23 -9.53 10.15
C GLU A 19 8.91 -8.25 10.69
N VAL A 20 8.24 -7.10 10.58
CA VAL A 20 8.73 -5.78 11.02
C VAL A 20 7.97 -5.22 12.23
N GLY A 21 7.19 -6.06 12.92
CA GLY A 21 6.55 -5.75 14.19
C GLY A 21 5.18 -5.08 14.08
N LEU A 22 4.52 -5.10 12.91
CA LEU A 22 3.16 -4.59 12.74
C LEU A 22 2.15 -5.74 12.84
N LEU A 23 1.36 -5.73 13.92
CA LEU A 23 0.42 -6.83 14.25
C LEU A 23 -1.00 -6.62 13.72
N ILE A 24 -1.32 -5.41 13.27
CA ILE A 24 -2.61 -5.09 12.65
C ILE A 24 -2.60 -5.66 11.22
N PRO A 25 -3.68 -6.28 10.72
CA PRO A 25 -3.74 -6.75 9.34
C PRO A 25 -3.42 -5.63 8.36
N VAL A 26 -2.61 -5.93 7.35
CA VAL A 26 -2.21 -4.94 6.34
C VAL A 26 -2.56 -5.43 4.95
N PHE A 27 -3.13 -4.53 4.17
CA PHE A 27 -3.53 -4.75 2.79
C PHE A 27 -2.91 -3.67 1.90
N ILE A 28 -2.62 -4.03 0.65
CA ILE A 28 -2.21 -3.10 -0.41
C ILE A 28 -3.23 -3.23 -1.55
N THR A 29 -3.70 -2.13 -2.11
CA THR A 29 -4.63 -2.17 -3.26
C THR A 29 -3.98 -2.83 -4.47
N SER A 30 -4.80 -3.46 -5.33
CA SER A 30 -4.32 -4.07 -6.57
C SER A 30 -3.67 -3.05 -7.49
N SER A 31 -4.15 -1.80 -7.54
CA SER A 31 -3.51 -0.76 -8.35
C SER A 31 -2.06 -0.54 -7.90
N VAL A 32 -1.82 -0.37 -6.60
CA VAL A 32 -0.46 -0.22 -6.07
C VAL A 32 0.36 -1.50 -6.28
N TRP A 33 -0.27 -2.66 -6.07
CA TRP A 33 0.39 -3.96 -6.24
C TRP A 33 0.90 -4.16 -7.66
N ASP A 34 0.02 -3.97 -8.64
CA ASP A 34 0.27 -4.27 -10.05
C ASP A 34 1.21 -3.21 -10.66
N ASN A 35 1.10 -1.95 -10.24
CA ASN A 35 1.93 -0.87 -10.79
C ASN A 35 3.33 -0.78 -10.17
N TRP A 36 3.51 -1.18 -8.92
CA TRP A 36 4.74 -0.88 -8.17
C TRP A 36 5.35 -2.06 -7.43
N ILE A 37 4.53 -2.97 -6.88
CA ILE A 37 5.04 -4.13 -6.12
C ILE A 37 5.44 -5.27 -7.05
N THR A 38 4.65 -5.53 -8.08
CA THR A 38 4.93 -6.55 -9.08
C THR A 38 6.13 -6.09 -9.92
N PRO A 39 7.28 -6.77 -9.84
CA PRO A 39 8.46 -6.36 -10.58
C PRO A 39 8.29 -6.63 -12.08
N ASP A 40 8.79 -5.72 -12.90
CA ASP A 40 8.96 -5.97 -14.33
C ASP A 40 10.04 -7.06 -14.57
N GLN A 41 10.05 -7.63 -15.79
CA GLN A 41 10.98 -8.70 -16.15
C GLN A 41 12.46 -8.32 -15.93
N LYS A 42 12.84 -7.06 -16.20
CA LYS A 42 14.23 -6.59 -16.03
C LYS A 42 14.60 -6.49 -14.55
N SER A 43 13.64 -6.16 -13.69
CA SER A 43 13.82 -6.13 -12.23
C SER A 43 13.89 -7.53 -11.65
N ILE A 44 13.10 -8.49 -12.17
CA ILE A 44 13.21 -9.92 -11.81
C ILE A 44 14.61 -10.46 -12.15
N GLU A 45 15.13 -10.16 -13.34
CA GLU A 45 16.48 -10.55 -13.76
C GLU A 45 17.59 -9.97 -12.86
N LYS A 46 17.31 -8.87 -12.17
CA LYS A 46 18.20 -8.25 -11.18
C LYS A 46 17.98 -8.75 -9.75
N GLY A 47 17.12 -9.75 -9.56
CA GLY A 47 16.85 -10.39 -8.27
C GLY A 47 15.77 -9.71 -7.44
N GLU A 48 15.01 -8.76 -8.00
CA GLU A 48 13.86 -8.17 -7.31
C GLU A 48 12.67 -9.13 -7.31
N ASN A 49 11.88 -9.11 -6.24
CA ASN A 49 10.65 -9.88 -6.12
C ASN A 49 9.59 -9.07 -5.36
N GLU A 50 8.33 -9.52 -5.43
CA GLU A 50 7.19 -8.87 -4.77
C GLU A 50 7.40 -8.71 -3.27
N LYS A 51 7.94 -9.72 -2.58
CA LYS A 51 8.19 -9.66 -1.14
C LYS A 51 9.16 -8.51 -0.81
N THR A 52 10.28 -8.41 -1.52
CA THR A 52 11.27 -7.35 -1.30
C THR A 52 10.66 -5.97 -1.56
N ARG A 53 9.87 -5.79 -2.63
CA ARG A 53 9.22 -4.52 -2.96
C ARG A 53 8.14 -4.13 -1.95
N ALA A 54 7.30 -5.07 -1.54
CA ALA A 54 6.31 -4.86 -0.49
C ALA A 54 6.98 -4.48 0.83
N SER A 55 8.09 -5.14 1.19
CA SER A 55 8.87 -4.80 2.38
C SER A 55 9.40 -3.36 2.35
N ILE A 56 9.78 -2.81 1.19
CA ILE A 56 10.19 -1.40 1.08
C ILE A 56 9.03 -0.47 1.46
N VAL A 57 7.85 -0.71 0.89
CA VAL A 57 6.64 0.08 1.19
C VAL A 57 6.26 -0.01 2.66
N ILE A 58 6.23 -1.22 3.24
CA ILE A 58 5.88 -1.44 4.64
C ILE A 58 6.89 -0.78 5.59
N ASN A 59 8.20 -0.89 5.33
CA ASN A 59 9.21 -0.24 6.16
C ASN A 59 9.10 1.29 6.09
N LYS A 60 8.84 1.83 4.90
CA LYS A 60 8.63 3.28 4.72
C LYS A 60 7.38 3.74 5.47
N PHE A 61 6.28 3.01 5.37
CA PHE A 61 5.07 3.28 6.14
C PHE A 61 5.34 3.27 7.65
N ILE A 62 6.03 2.26 8.18
CA ILE A 62 6.36 2.19 9.61
C ILE A 62 7.21 3.37 10.06
N PHE A 63 8.20 3.78 9.26
CA PHE A 63 8.98 4.97 9.52
C PHE A 63 8.07 6.20 9.66
N PHE A 64 7.16 6.42 8.70
CA PHE A 64 6.22 7.54 8.76
C PHE A 64 5.24 7.44 9.91
N MET A 65 4.72 6.27 10.23
CA MET A 65 3.85 6.05 11.39
C MET A 65 4.56 6.44 12.70
N ARG A 66 5.85 6.13 12.85
CA ARG A 66 6.62 6.49 14.05
C ARG A 66 6.88 8.00 14.15
N VAL A 67 7.10 8.67 13.02
CA VAL A 67 7.35 10.11 12.97
C VAL A 67 6.05 10.93 13.07
N HIS A 68 4.99 10.53 12.37
CA HIS A 68 3.70 11.24 12.31
C HIS A 68 2.82 11.07 13.56
N ARG A 69 3.00 9.99 14.34
CA ARG A 69 2.23 9.75 15.57
C ARG A 69 2.33 10.86 16.62
N GLN A 70 3.29 11.78 16.47
CA GLN A 70 3.50 12.88 17.40
C GLN A 70 2.61 14.10 17.15
N THR A 71 1.89 14.18 16.01
CA THR A 71 1.26 15.44 15.58
C THR A 71 -0.19 15.36 15.11
N SER A 72 -0.74 14.16 14.82
CA SER A 72 -2.08 14.02 14.21
C SER A 72 -2.91 12.89 14.83
N LYS A 73 -4.23 13.12 14.93
CA LYS A 73 -5.24 12.10 15.29
C LYS A 73 -5.93 11.47 14.06
N SER A 74 -5.42 11.75 12.86
CA SER A 74 -5.98 11.21 11.63
C SER A 74 -5.77 9.70 11.51
N ASN A 75 -6.76 9.00 10.95
CA ASN A 75 -6.62 7.60 10.52
C ASN A 75 -5.89 7.48 9.18
N LEU A 76 -5.53 8.62 8.57
CA LEU A 76 -4.77 8.70 7.33
C LEU A 76 -3.32 9.09 7.62
N ILE A 77 -2.38 8.38 7.01
CA ILE A 77 -0.96 8.74 7.00
C ILE A 77 -0.50 8.76 5.55
N TYR A 78 -0.07 9.93 5.09
CA TYR A 78 0.53 10.12 3.77
C TYR A 78 2.04 9.92 3.88
N PHE A 79 2.63 9.16 2.96
CA PHE A 79 4.07 8.94 2.93
C PHE A 79 4.59 8.77 1.49
N PRO A 80 5.65 9.50 1.11
CA PRO A 80 6.35 9.25 -0.15
C PRO A 80 7.20 7.98 -0.04
N VAL A 81 7.29 7.23 -1.14
CA VAL A 81 8.18 6.08 -1.28
C VAL A 81 8.79 6.05 -2.68
N THR A 82 10.10 5.88 -2.76
CA THR A 82 10.80 5.70 -4.03
C THR A 82 10.65 4.25 -4.46
N LEU A 83 9.98 4.02 -5.58
CA LEU A 83 9.73 2.69 -6.14
C LEU A 83 10.25 2.63 -7.57
N LYS A 84 10.39 1.42 -8.11
CA LYS A 84 10.98 1.21 -9.42
C LYS A 84 9.97 0.66 -10.41
N LYS A 85 9.84 1.31 -11.56
CA LYS A 85 8.98 0.90 -12.67
C LYS A 85 9.73 1.04 -13.98
N ASP A 86 9.67 0.01 -14.82
CA ASP A 86 10.35 -0.03 -16.12
C ASP A 86 11.85 0.31 -16.06
N GLY A 87 12.50 -0.11 -14.97
CA GLY A 87 13.91 0.18 -14.72
C GLY A 87 14.23 1.58 -14.19
N LYS A 88 13.25 2.46 -13.98
CA LYS A 88 13.42 3.82 -13.44
C LYS A 88 12.91 3.93 -12.02
N GLU A 89 13.57 4.75 -11.20
CA GLU A 89 13.07 5.12 -9.88
C GLU A 89 12.10 6.29 -10.00
N GLU A 90 10.98 6.20 -9.28
CA GLU A 90 9.93 7.20 -9.23
C GLU A 90 9.49 7.38 -7.77
N ASP A 91 9.35 8.63 -7.34
CA ASP A 91 8.79 8.95 -6.04
C ASP A 91 7.27 8.91 -6.12
N VAL A 92 6.68 7.95 -5.40
CA VAL A 92 5.24 7.72 -5.38
C VAL A 92 4.69 8.19 -4.03
N GLN A 93 3.66 9.04 -4.07
CA GLN A 93 2.93 9.42 -2.87
C GLN A 93 1.89 8.34 -2.57
N LEU A 94 2.10 7.59 -1.49
CA LEU A 94 1.13 6.64 -0.97
C LEU A 94 0.44 7.21 0.28
N MET A 95 -0.66 6.57 0.65
CA MET A 95 -1.30 6.79 1.94
C MET A 95 -1.75 5.46 2.56
N SER A 96 -1.82 5.45 3.90
CA SER A 96 -2.45 4.38 4.66
C SER A 96 -3.75 4.86 5.27
N HIS A 97 -4.78 4.02 5.24
CA HIS A 97 -6.03 4.22 5.98
C HIS A 97 -6.15 3.14 7.06
N LEU A 98 -6.33 3.56 8.32
CA LEU A 98 -6.71 2.67 9.42
C LEU A 98 -8.23 2.67 9.58
N GLY A 99 -8.88 1.61 9.10
CA GLY A 99 -10.34 1.51 9.07
C GLY A 99 -10.81 0.09 8.78
N PRO A 100 -12.13 -0.11 8.60
CA PRO A 100 -12.66 -1.39 8.17
C PRO A 100 -12.23 -1.71 6.74
N LEU A 101 -12.08 -3.00 6.42
CA LEU A 101 -11.67 -3.45 5.08
C LEU A 101 -12.75 -3.18 4.03
N GLU A 102 -14.00 -3.37 4.40
CA GLU A 102 -15.20 -3.12 3.60
C GLU A 102 -16.25 -2.45 4.50
N GLU A 103 -17.20 -1.75 3.89
CA GLU A 103 -18.30 -1.13 4.64
C GLU A 103 -19.09 -2.20 5.42
N GLY A 104 -19.27 -1.96 6.72
CA GLY A 104 -19.94 -2.91 7.62
C GLY A 104 -19.05 -4.02 8.20
N ASP A 105 -17.77 -4.11 7.85
CA ASP A 105 -16.81 -4.95 8.59
C ASP A 105 -16.43 -4.27 9.91
N ASN A 106 -16.40 -5.04 11.01
CA ASN A 106 -16.00 -4.57 12.33
C ASN A 106 -14.49 -4.77 12.59
N ARG A 107 -13.77 -5.42 11.67
CA ARG A 107 -12.34 -5.69 11.81
C ARG A 107 -11.55 -4.57 11.16
N TYR A 108 -10.73 -3.91 11.96
CA TYR A 108 -9.84 -2.86 11.49
C TYR A 108 -8.60 -3.46 10.83
N CYS A 109 -8.21 -2.87 9.72
CA CYS A 109 -6.96 -3.13 9.03
C CYS A 109 -6.30 -1.81 8.62
N ILE A 110 -5.05 -1.93 8.17
CA ILE A 110 -4.35 -0.85 7.49
C ILE A 110 -4.41 -1.17 6.00
N THR A 111 -4.99 -0.27 5.22
CA THR A 111 -4.97 -0.38 3.75
C THR A 111 -4.05 0.68 3.18
N ILE A 112 -3.08 0.26 2.39
CA ILE A 112 -2.14 1.14 1.67
C ILE A 112 -2.61 1.26 0.22
N MET A 113 -2.75 2.49 -0.23
CA MET A 113 -3.29 2.87 -1.53
C MET A 113 -2.71 4.21 -1.99
N THR A 114 -3.01 4.65 -3.20
CA THR A 114 -2.76 6.04 -3.60
C THR A 114 -3.86 6.97 -3.06
N PRO A 115 -3.57 8.28 -2.88
CA PRO A 115 -4.60 9.26 -2.50
C PRO A 115 -5.80 9.28 -3.45
N GLU A 116 -5.55 9.14 -4.74
CA GLU A 116 -6.58 9.16 -5.79
C GLU A 116 -7.53 7.96 -5.67
N GLU A 117 -7.03 6.78 -5.30
CA GLU A 117 -7.87 5.61 -5.01
C GLU A 117 -8.81 5.89 -3.82
N TYR A 118 -8.28 6.45 -2.74
CA TYR A 118 -9.07 6.79 -1.55
C TYR A 118 -10.15 7.84 -1.84
N GLU A 119 -9.81 8.89 -2.59
CA GLU A 119 -10.76 9.93 -2.99
C GLU A 119 -11.87 9.37 -3.89
N PHE A 120 -11.53 8.49 -4.82
CA PHE A 120 -12.53 7.86 -5.69
C PHE A 120 -13.52 6.99 -4.93
N GLU A 121 -13.06 6.28 -3.88
CA GLU A 121 -13.92 5.42 -3.05
C GLU A 121 -14.75 6.20 -2.01
N THR A 122 -14.33 7.40 -1.60
CA THR A 122 -15.00 8.15 -0.51
C THR A 122 -15.92 9.27 -0.98
N VAL A 123 -15.87 9.66 -2.26
CA VAL A 123 -16.71 10.73 -2.83
C VAL A 123 -17.98 10.19 -3.52
N GLN A 124 -18.20 8.86 -3.53
CA GLN A 124 -19.43 8.21 -4.01
C GLN A 124 -20.48 8.08 -2.89
#